data_AF-A0A9W8BEP7-F1
#
_entry.id   AF-A0A9W8BEP7-F1
#
_cell.length_a   1.000
_cell.length_b   1.000
_cell.length_c   1.000
_cell.angle_alpha   90.00
_cell.angle_beta   90.00
_cell.angle_gamma   90.00
#
_symmetry.space_group_name_H-M   'P 1'
#
loop_
_entity.id
_entity.type
_entity.pdbx_description
1 polymer ?
#
loop_
_entity_poly.entity_id
_entity_poly.type
_entity_poly.pdbx_seq_one_letter_code
_entity_poly.pdbx_strand_id
1 'polypeptide(L)'
;AELDDWTDDPPFLRGVTSSVLRGYGMALHNQWKGLARRRNTDFLCDGCETSLLPVNYTFFVAGSNSSREIRYWDSYYIGLGLIKSGLLKSARGLLQNLLDLVGLYGFVPTGGRIYYTDRSEPPLLALMVKNYYEATLDLDFVARALPLLKAEHQFWDTHRSVNVTYTRKGSSNSTSLGRRQSDQFQTVTSKTTMFGPSLFQTALDQGSGGGVLRPESYSDDYITFKTQFASVDLFTTAIPTDNLYAATEAGTFPSIQYASLKTANEGASLFSTALRRRAVDVPTSNPFAAFTDTELKVLGSININSTIAVNLNSIMYQVETIIANFTALLNNGTETAECANYRRRASERRQTLLDLAYNPSTG
;
A
#
# COMPACT_ATOMS: atom_id res chain seq x y z
N ALA A 1 -1.23 23.60 -4.69
CA ALA A 1 0.15 23.75 -5.20
C ALA A 1 0.06 24.21 -6.64
N GLU A 2 0.97 25.06 -7.10
CA GLU A 2 1.02 25.42 -8.53
C GLU A 2 1.59 24.24 -9.33
N LEU A 3 1.09 24.11 -10.57
CA LEU A 3 1.49 23.07 -11.51
C LEU A 3 2.31 23.72 -12.62
N ASP A 4 3.64 23.73 -12.48
CA ASP A 4 4.54 24.41 -13.42
C ASP A 4 4.46 23.88 -14.85
N ASP A 5 3.98 22.65 -15.03
CA ASP A 5 3.81 21.98 -16.32
C ASP A 5 2.35 21.99 -16.82
N TRP A 6 1.50 22.84 -16.26
CA TRP A 6 0.11 23.00 -16.68
C TRP A 6 -0.01 23.44 -18.16
N THR A 7 -1.00 22.90 -18.87
CA THR A 7 -1.33 23.30 -20.25
C THR A 7 -2.85 23.36 -20.45
N ASP A 8 -3.34 24.40 -21.11
CA ASP A 8 -4.76 24.48 -21.50
C ASP A 8 -5.09 23.70 -22.79
N ASP A 9 -4.09 23.04 -23.40
CA ASP A 9 -4.27 22.07 -24.49
C ASP A 9 -3.61 20.72 -24.15
N PRO A 10 -4.26 19.90 -23.29
CA PRO A 10 -3.69 18.63 -22.87
C PRO A 10 -3.69 17.62 -24.03
N PRO A 11 -2.61 16.83 -24.21
CA PRO A 11 -2.43 15.97 -25.38
C PRO A 11 -3.58 14.99 -25.65
N PHE A 12 -4.19 14.42 -24.60
CA PHE A 12 -5.28 13.44 -24.76
C PHE A 12 -6.55 14.02 -25.40
N LEU A 13 -6.71 15.35 -25.45
CA LEU A 13 -7.88 16.00 -26.06
C LEU A 13 -7.69 16.35 -27.54
N ARG A 14 -6.46 16.33 -28.08
CA ARG A 14 -6.16 16.83 -29.44
C ARG A 14 -6.91 16.06 -30.55
N GLY A 15 -7.20 14.78 -30.33
CA GLY A 15 -7.96 13.95 -31.26
C GLY A 15 -9.47 13.89 -31.01
N VAL A 16 -9.99 14.61 -30.01
CA VAL A 16 -11.41 14.54 -29.62
C VAL A 16 -12.21 15.59 -30.39
N THR A 17 -12.99 15.12 -31.37
CA THR A 17 -13.80 15.99 -32.25
C THR A 17 -15.14 16.42 -31.63
N SER A 18 -15.72 15.60 -30.75
CA SER A 18 -16.97 15.93 -30.04
C SER A 18 -16.72 17.05 -29.03
N SER A 19 -17.41 18.19 -29.21
CA SER A 19 -17.32 19.34 -28.30
C SER A 19 -17.72 19.00 -26.87
N VAL A 20 -18.73 18.14 -26.69
CA VAL A 20 -19.19 17.67 -25.37
C VAL A 20 -18.11 16.84 -24.69
N LEU A 21 -17.52 15.87 -25.38
CA LEU A 21 -16.46 15.03 -24.81
C LEU A 21 -15.17 15.82 -24.55
N ARG A 22 -14.85 16.78 -25.42
CA ARG A 22 -13.72 17.69 -25.20
C ARG A 22 -13.95 18.57 -23.97
N GLY A 23 -15.16 19.11 -23.80
CA GLY A 23 -15.55 19.89 -22.62
C GLY A 23 -15.47 19.06 -21.32
N TYR A 24 -15.99 17.84 -21.32
CA TYR A 24 -15.90 16.92 -20.19
C TYR A 24 -14.45 16.58 -19.84
N GLY A 25 -13.63 16.21 -20.83
CA GLY A 25 -12.23 15.89 -20.59
C GLY A 25 -11.43 17.10 -20.11
N MET A 26 -11.74 18.32 -20.59
CA MET A 26 -11.15 19.54 -20.05
C MET A 26 -11.56 19.78 -18.59
N ALA A 27 -12.82 19.52 -18.23
CA ALA A 27 -13.28 19.62 -16.85
C ALA A 27 -12.54 18.64 -15.92
N LEU A 28 -12.26 17.41 -16.40
CA LEU A 28 -11.43 16.43 -15.69
C LEU A 28 -9.97 16.92 -15.55
N HIS A 29 -9.37 17.42 -16.63
CA HIS A 29 -8.01 17.97 -16.59
C HIS A 29 -7.88 19.10 -15.57
N ASN A 30 -8.88 19.99 -15.50
CA ASN A 30 -8.93 21.08 -14.52
C ASN A 30 -8.96 20.61 -13.06
N GLN A 31 -9.38 19.37 -12.77
CA GLN A 31 -9.35 18.85 -11.40
C GLN A 31 -7.93 18.75 -10.84
N TRP A 32 -6.89 18.58 -11.67
CA TRP A 32 -5.52 18.47 -11.17
C TRP A 32 -5.09 19.69 -10.34
N LYS A 33 -5.55 20.90 -10.71
CA LYS A 33 -5.30 22.13 -9.94
C LYS A 33 -5.87 22.03 -8.52
N GLY A 34 -7.06 21.44 -8.38
CA GLY A 34 -7.73 21.25 -7.10
C GLY A 34 -7.18 20.09 -6.26
N LEU A 35 -6.53 19.11 -6.90
CA LEU A 35 -5.98 17.92 -6.23
C LEU A 35 -4.50 18.06 -5.86
N ALA A 36 -3.77 18.98 -6.48
CA ALA A 36 -2.35 19.21 -6.21
C ALA A 36 -2.10 19.79 -4.82
N ARG A 37 -1.19 19.16 -4.07
CA ARG A 37 -0.76 19.55 -2.73
C ARG A 37 0.76 19.62 -2.67
N ARG A 38 1.27 20.42 -1.74
CA ARG A 38 2.68 20.48 -1.36
C ARG A 38 2.72 20.47 0.15
N ARG A 39 3.70 19.77 0.73
CA ARG A 39 3.93 19.83 2.17
C ARG A 39 4.34 21.25 2.53
N ASN A 40 3.63 21.84 3.48
CA ASN A 40 3.97 23.11 4.10
C ASN A 40 4.12 22.83 5.60
N THR A 41 5.24 23.21 6.20
CA THR A 41 5.53 23.06 7.63
C THR A 41 5.76 24.40 8.32
N ASP A 42 5.62 25.51 7.60
CA ASP A 42 5.91 26.86 8.09
C ASP A 42 4.95 27.31 9.20
N PHE A 43 3.81 26.63 9.32
CA PHE A 43 2.82 26.86 10.38
C PHE A 43 3.15 26.15 11.70
N LEU A 44 4.15 25.27 11.73
CA LEU A 44 4.51 24.54 12.94
C LEU A 44 5.28 25.46 13.90
N CYS A 45 4.86 25.47 15.16
CA CYS A 45 5.59 26.12 16.25
C CYS A 45 6.89 25.37 16.58
N ASP A 46 7.79 26.00 17.36
CA ASP A 46 8.96 25.29 17.89
C ASP A 46 8.52 24.12 18.79
N GLY A 47 9.01 22.92 18.50
CA GLY A 47 8.57 21.66 19.14
C GLY A 47 7.20 21.11 18.70
N CYS A 48 6.48 21.77 17.77
CA CYS A 48 5.25 21.22 17.20
C CYS A 48 5.53 20.10 16.19
N GLU A 49 4.76 19.01 16.26
CA GLU A 49 4.90 17.85 15.39
C GLU A 49 3.81 17.78 14.31
N THR A 50 4.10 17.08 13.22
CA THR A 50 3.11 16.76 12.18
C THR A 50 3.10 15.27 11.88
N SER A 51 1.90 14.71 11.68
CA SER A 51 1.79 13.33 11.22
C SER A 51 2.13 13.18 9.73
N LEU A 52 2.28 14.26 8.96
CA LEU A 52 2.57 14.22 7.53
C LEU A 52 4.05 13.90 7.26
N LEU A 53 4.31 12.82 6.54
CA LEU A 53 5.64 12.36 6.15
C LEU A 53 6.36 13.39 5.25
N PRO A 54 7.71 13.37 5.22
CA PRO A 54 8.49 14.27 4.37
C PRO A 54 8.31 13.93 2.90
N VAL A 55 7.45 14.69 2.23
CA VAL A 55 7.26 14.68 0.76
C VAL A 55 7.69 16.03 0.20
N ASN A 56 8.76 16.03 -0.60
CA ASN A 56 9.43 17.26 -1.06
C ASN A 56 8.86 17.81 -2.37
N TYR A 57 8.20 16.96 -3.16
CA TYR A 57 7.64 17.32 -4.45
C TYR A 57 6.12 17.49 -4.35
N THR A 58 5.53 18.17 -5.35
CA THR A 58 4.07 18.23 -5.49
C THR A 58 3.50 16.82 -5.57
N PHE A 59 2.46 16.55 -4.78
CA PHE A 59 1.72 15.29 -4.78
C PHE A 59 0.23 15.56 -4.99
N PHE A 60 -0.53 14.50 -5.21
CA PHE A 60 -1.95 14.60 -5.52
C PHE A 60 -2.75 13.72 -4.56
N VAL A 61 -3.92 14.19 -4.15
CA VAL A 61 -4.83 13.46 -3.26
C VAL A 61 -5.96 12.80 -4.05
N ALA A 62 -6.54 11.73 -3.51
CA ALA A 62 -7.59 10.93 -4.15
C ALA A 62 -8.98 11.63 -4.27
N GLY A 63 -9.06 12.94 -4.00
CA GLY A 63 -10.23 13.76 -4.33
C GLY A 63 -11.36 13.82 -3.30
N SER A 64 -11.20 13.26 -2.10
CA SER A 64 -12.13 13.54 -1.00
C SER A 64 -11.71 14.79 -0.22
N ASN A 65 -12.67 15.56 0.31
CA ASN A 65 -12.39 16.72 1.18
C ASN A 65 -11.62 16.36 2.47
N SER A 66 -11.58 15.07 2.81
CA SER A 66 -10.87 14.51 3.96
C SER A 66 -9.47 13.97 3.61
N SER A 67 -9.18 13.61 2.36
CA SER A 67 -7.87 13.12 1.94
C SER A 67 -6.87 14.27 1.82
N ARG A 68 -5.85 14.27 2.68
CA ARG A 68 -4.84 15.34 2.75
C ARG A 68 -3.41 14.84 2.56
N GLU A 69 -3.26 13.56 2.22
CA GLU A 69 -1.99 12.87 2.10
C GLU A 69 -1.91 12.09 0.78
N ILE A 70 -0.69 11.79 0.35
CA ILE A 70 -0.45 10.82 -0.72
C ILE A 70 -0.98 9.45 -0.29
N ARG A 71 -1.56 8.70 -1.23
CA ARG A 71 -2.02 7.33 -1.05
C ARG A 71 -1.38 6.45 -2.10
N TYR A 72 -0.80 5.32 -1.71
CA TYR A 72 0.15 4.62 -2.55
C TYR A 72 -0.53 4.03 -3.79
N TRP A 73 -1.56 3.19 -3.65
CA TRP A 73 -2.19 2.58 -4.81
C TRP A 73 -2.98 3.60 -5.67
N ASP A 74 -3.60 4.63 -5.06
CA ASP A 74 -4.27 5.71 -5.79
C ASP A 74 -3.28 6.46 -6.69
N SER A 75 -2.03 6.61 -6.24
CA SER A 75 -0.96 7.25 -7.00
C SER A 75 -0.68 6.58 -8.34
N TYR A 76 -1.01 5.28 -8.49
CA TYR A 76 -0.91 4.58 -9.78
C TYR A 76 -1.83 5.21 -10.83
N TYR A 77 -3.11 5.36 -10.48
CA TYR A 77 -4.13 5.87 -11.38
C TYR A 77 -3.98 7.38 -11.60
N ILE A 78 -3.61 8.11 -10.54
CA ILE A 78 -3.24 9.52 -10.63
C ILE A 78 -2.06 9.68 -11.61
N GLY A 79 -0.99 8.91 -11.45
CA GLY A 79 0.18 8.98 -12.33
C GLY A 79 -0.18 8.74 -13.81
N LEU A 80 -1.02 7.75 -14.09
CA LEU A 80 -1.55 7.52 -15.44
C LEU A 80 -2.33 8.74 -15.98
N GLY A 81 -3.19 9.33 -15.15
CA GLY A 81 -3.96 10.52 -15.51
C GLY A 81 -3.09 11.75 -15.78
N LEU A 82 -2.05 11.96 -14.97
CA LEU A 82 -1.07 13.03 -15.15
C LEU A 82 -0.30 12.86 -16.48
N ILE A 83 0.17 11.64 -16.76
CA ILE A 83 0.86 11.31 -18.02
C ILE A 83 -0.05 11.58 -19.22
N LYS A 84 -1.30 11.11 -19.20
CA LYS A 84 -2.27 11.38 -20.28
C LYS A 84 -2.59 12.86 -20.43
N SER A 85 -2.57 13.60 -19.32
CA SER A 85 -2.75 15.05 -19.28
C SER A 85 -1.53 15.84 -19.75
N GLY A 86 -0.39 15.19 -20.03
CA GLY A 86 0.86 15.85 -20.40
C GLY A 86 1.61 16.48 -19.22
N LEU A 87 1.17 16.24 -17.99
CA LEU A 87 1.74 16.79 -16.75
C LEU A 87 2.92 15.90 -16.29
N LEU A 88 3.96 15.80 -17.13
CA LEU A 88 5.07 14.87 -16.94
C LEU A 88 6.01 15.28 -15.80
N LYS A 89 6.21 16.58 -15.53
CA LYS A 89 7.01 17.04 -14.38
C LYS A 89 6.28 16.74 -13.08
N SER A 90 4.96 16.94 -13.06
CA SER A 90 4.09 16.58 -11.94
C SER A 90 4.07 15.07 -11.69
N ALA A 91 3.97 14.25 -12.74
CA ALA A 91 4.08 12.80 -12.63
C ALA A 91 5.44 12.38 -12.05
N ARG A 92 6.54 12.94 -12.55
CA ARG A 92 7.90 12.67 -12.03
C ARG A 92 8.03 13.03 -10.55
N GLY A 93 7.48 14.18 -10.14
CA GLY A 93 7.48 14.61 -8.74
C GLY A 93 6.71 13.66 -7.82
N LEU A 94 5.53 13.20 -8.26
CA LEU A 94 4.75 12.19 -7.54
C LEU A 94 5.57 10.90 -7.34
N LEU A 95 6.22 10.39 -8.40
CA LEU A 95 7.03 9.18 -8.30
C LEU A 95 8.27 9.38 -7.45
N GLN A 96 8.91 10.55 -7.51
CA GLN A 96 10.06 10.85 -6.67
C GLN A 96 9.68 10.86 -5.18
N ASN A 97 8.52 11.39 -4.80
CA ASN A 97 8.03 11.27 -3.42
C ASN A 97 7.89 9.81 -2.98
N LEU A 98 7.35 8.93 -3.83
CA LEU A 98 7.20 7.51 -3.50
C LEU A 98 8.56 6.80 -3.39
N LEU A 99 9.49 7.11 -4.28
CA LEU A 99 10.87 6.61 -4.24
C LEU A 99 11.60 7.08 -2.97
N ASP A 100 11.44 8.34 -2.58
CA ASP A 100 12.01 8.89 -1.35
C ASP A 100 11.45 8.15 -0.10
N LEU A 101 10.16 7.81 -0.10
CA LEU A 101 9.56 6.98 0.96
C LEU A 101 10.15 5.57 1.01
N VAL A 102 10.42 4.93 -0.13
CA VAL A 102 11.17 3.66 -0.15
C VAL A 102 12.57 3.84 0.42
N GLY A 103 13.26 4.93 0.09
CA GLY A 103 14.58 5.23 0.65
C GLY A 103 14.58 5.37 2.18
N LEU A 104 13.49 5.89 2.76
CA LEU A 104 13.34 6.09 4.20
C LEU A 104 12.87 4.83 4.94
N TYR A 105 11.90 4.10 4.39
CA TYR A 105 11.19 3.03 5.08
C TYR A 105 11.46 1.63 4.52
N GLY A 106 12.12 1.52 3.37
CA GLY A 106 12.33 0.27 2.63
C GLY A 106 11.12 -0.16 1.79
N PHE A 107 9.99 0.53 1.91
CA PHE A 107 8.75 0.31 1.16
C PHE A 107 7.95 1.61 1.07
N VAL A 108 6.86 1.62 0.31
CA VAL A 108 5.93 2.76 0.30
C VAL A 108 4.79 2.54 1.32
N PRO A 109 4.68 3.38 2.36
CA PRO A 109 3.54 3.32 3.30
C PRO A 109 2.19 3.49 2.60
N THR A 110 1.12 2.91 3.16
CA THR A 110 -0.28 3.06 2.67
C THR A 110 -0.65 4.53 2.36
N GLY A 111 -0.15 5.46 3.16
CA GLY A 111 -0.26 6.87 2.87
C GLY A 111 0.85 7.69 3.52
N GLY A 112 0.91 8.98 3.16
CA GLY A 112 1.95 9.91 3.60
C GLY A 112 1.87 10.33 5.06
N ARG A 113 1.55 9.41 5.99
CA ARG A 113 1.47 9.73 7.43
C ARG A 113 2.22 8.74 8.29
N ILE A 114 2.73 9.22 9.43
CA ILE A 114 3.53 8.42 10.38
C ILE A 114 2.79 7.16 10.81
N TYR A 115 1.48 7.23 11.08
CA TYR A 115 0.69 6.06 11.49
C TYR A 115 0.43 5.02 10.38
N TYR A 116 0.92 5.26 9.15
CA TYR A 116 0.92 4.28 8.06
C TYR A 116 2.29 3.60 7.88
N THR A 117 3.33 3.94 8.64
CA THR A 117 4.68 3.37 8.44
C THR A 117 4.86 1.94 8.95
N ASP A 118 3.78 1.28 9.39
CA ASP A 118 3.72 -0.14 9.76
C ASP A 118 2.99 -1.00 8.70
N ARG A 119 2.54 -0.39 7.59
CA ARG A 119 1.74 -1.05 6.56
C ARG A 119 1.89 -0.45 5.16
N SER A 120 1.79 -1.29 4.14
CA SER A 120 1.91 -0.91 2.73
C SER A 120 0.56 -0.98 2.01
N GLU A 121 0.55 -0.72 0.71
CA GLU A 121 -0.51 -1.09 -0.24
C GLU A 121 0.12 -1.92 -1.38
N PRO A 122 -0.66 -2.46 -2.35
CA PRO A 122 -0.09 -3.30 -3.41
C PRO A 122 1.08 -2.60 -4.13
N PRO A 123 2.23 -3.29 -4.37
CA PRO A 123 3.47 -2.66 -4.82
C PRO A 123 3.43 -2.25 -6.29
N LEU A 124 2.85 -1.09 -6.55
CA LEU A 124 2.63 -0.58 -7.91
C LEU A 124 3.74 0.37 -8.40
N LEU A 125 4.71 0.75 -7.57
CA LEU A 125 5.73 1.75 -7.91
C LEU A 125 6.54 1.37 -9.15
N ALA A 126 6.96 0.11 -9.30
CA ALA A 126 7.68 -0.35 -10.49
C ALA A 126 6.85 -0.17 -11.78
N LEU A 127 5.54 -0.44 -11.70
CA LEU A 127 4.62 -0.23 -12.83
C LEU A 127 4.45 1.27 -13.13
N MET A 128 4.42 2.12 -12.09
CA MET A 128 4.36 3.58 -12.29
C MET A 128 5.62 4.12 -12.97
N VAL A 129 6.80 3.68 -12.54
CA VAL A 129 8.08 4.05 -13.15
C VAL A 129 8.15 3.55 -14.60
N LYS A 130 7.66 2.33 -14.88
CA LYS A 130 7.50 1.82 -16.25
C LYS A 130 6.61 2.74 -17.10
N ASN A 131 5.42 3.07 -16.62
CA ASN A 131 4.48 3.92 -17.36
C ASN A 131 5.07 5.31 -17.64
N TYR A 132 5.82 5.87 -16.67
CA TYR A 132 6.52 7.12 -16.84
C TYR A 132 7.63 7.01 -17.89
N TYR A 133 8.49 5.99 -17.79
CA TYR A 133 9.56 5.74 -18.76
C TYR A 133 9.01 5.56 -20.18
N GLU A 134 7.92 4.80 -20.36
CA GLU A 134 7.30 4.62 -21.68
C GLU A 134 6.76 5.93 -22.27
N ALA A 135 6.42 6.91 -21.43
CA ALA A 135 5.96 8.21 -21.87
C ALA A 135 7.08 9.22 -22.12
N THR A 136 8.24 9.07 -21.48
CA THR A 136 9.31 10.10 -21.47
C THR A 136 10.65 9.64 -22.02
N LEU A 137 10.90 8.33 -22.04
CA LEU A 137 12.20 7.71 -22.30
C LEU A 137 13.33 8.23 -21.38
N ASP A 138 12.98 8.73 -20.18
CA ASP A 138 13.95 9.26 -19.20
C ASP A 138 14.73 8.11 -18.53
N LEU A 139 15.81 7.69 -19.18
CA LEU A 139 16.71 6.64 -18.69
C LEU A 139 17.41 7.03 -17.38
N ASP A 140 17.71 8.32 -17.18
CA ASP A 140 18.34 8.80 -15.96
C ASP A 140 17.41 8.63 -14.76
N PHE A 141 16.12 8.83 -14.93
CA PHE A 141 15.11 8.55 -13.90
C PHE A 141 15.02 7.06 -13.61
N VAL A 142 15.02 6.20 -14.63
CA VAL A 142 15.07 4.74 -14.44
C VAL A 142 16.32 4.32 -13.67
N ALA A 143 17.49 4.86 -14.01
CA ALA A 143 18.75 4.57 -13.33
C ALA A 143 18.71 4.91 -11.84
N ARG A 144 18.11 6.05 -11.48
CA ARG A 144 17.90 6.45 -10.07
C ARG A 144 16.83 5.63 -9.37
N ALA A 145 15.76 5.24 -10.07
CA ALA A 145 14.65 4.51 -9.49
C ALA A 145 14.98 3.04 -9.24
N LEU A 146 15.76 2.40 -10.13
CA LEU A 146 15.97 0.95 -10.12
C LEU A 146 16.49 0.40 -8.77
N PRO A 147 17.49 1.00 -8.09
CA PRO A 147 17.92 0.53 -6.77
C PRO A 147 16.80 0.55 -5.72
N LEU A 148 15.92 1.55 -5.77
CA LEU A 148 14.80 1.69 -4.84
C LEU A 148 13.68 0.71 -5.17
N LEU A 149 13.39 0.47 -6.46
CA LEU A 149 12.46 -0.59 -6.87
C LEU A 149 12.92 -1.97 -6.40
N LYS A 150 14.23 -2.25 -6.47
CA LYS A 150 14.83 -3.48 -5.93
C LYS A 150 14.69 -3.54 -4.40
N ALA A 151 14.88 -2.42 -3.71
CA ALA A 151 14.72 -2.35 -2.25
C ALA A 151 13.28 -2.62 -1.82
N GLU A 152 12.28 -2.03 -2.49
CA GLU A 152 10.87 -2.32 -2.21
C GLU A 152 10.54 -3.78 -2.50
N HIS A 153 10.96 -4.32 -3.66
CA HIS A 153 10.77 -5.74 -3.97
C HIS A 153 11.41 -6.65 -2.92
N GLN A 154 12.62 -6.33 -2.45
CA GLN A 154 13.28 -7.06 -1.38
C GLN A 154 12.48 -6.99 -0.07
N PHE A 155 11.91 -5.84 0.29
CA PHE A 155 11.04 -5.73 1.46
C PHE A 155 9.86 -6.71 1.37
N TRP A 156 9.22 -6.82 0.21
CA TRP A 156 8.11 -7.76 0.00
C TRP A 156 8.55 -9.22 0.10
N ASP A 157 9.74 -9.54 -0.37
CA ASP A 157 10.32 -10.88 -0.24
C ASP A 157 10.63 -11.27 1.19
N THR A 158 11.25 -10.37 1.97
CA THR A 158 11.68 -10.69 3.34
C THR A 158 10.56 -10.60 4.35
N HIS A 159 9.69 -9.59 4.24
CA HIS A 159 8.71 -9.28 5.29
C HIS A 159 7.27 -9.62 4.91
N ARG A 160 6.99 -9.85 3.62
CA ARG A 160 5.63 -10.04 3.10
C ARG A 160 5.53 -11.27 2.20
N SER A 161 6.35 -12.28 2.42
CA SER A 161 6.27 -13.54 1.68
C SER A 161 6.26 -14.75 2.61
N VAL A 162 5.85 -15.90 2.06
CA VAL A 162 5.85 -17.19 2.74
C VAL A 162 6.19 -18.28 1.73
N ASN A 163 6.94 -19.29 2.16
CA ASN A 163 7.21 -20.46 1.34
C ASN A 163 5.98 -21.36 1.29
N VAL A 164 5.48 -21.58 0.07
CA VAL A 164 4.33 -22.45 -0.20
C VAL A 164 4.85 -23.74 -0.83
N THR A 165 4.59 -24.87 -0.17
CA THR A 165 4.89 -26.21 -0.67
C THR A 165 3.71 -26.80 -1.42
N TYR A 166 3.94 -27.37 -2.59
CA TYR A 166 2.88 -27.94 -3.44
C TYR A 166 3.38 -29.11 -4.28
N THR A 167 2.48 -30.02 -4.65
CA THR A 167 2.80 -31.18 -5.47
C THR A 167 2.46 -30.91 -6.93
N ARG A 168 3.44 -31.07 -7.83
CA ARG A 168 3.28 -30.92 -9.27
C ARG A 168 3.81 -32.16 -9.97
N LYS A 169 2.95 -32.83 -10.76
CA LYS A 169 3.31 -34.06 -11.50
C LYS A 169 3.99 -35.13 -10.62
N GLY A 170 3.57 -35.25 -9.35
CA GLY A 170 4.14 -36.21 -8.39
C GLY A 170 5.43 -35.75 -7.70
N SER A 171 5.98 -34.58 -8.01
CA SER A 171 7.13 -33.99 -7.32
C SER A 171 6.69 -32.92 -6.33
N SER A 172 7.30 -32.91 -5.13
CA SER A 172 7.13 -31.84 -4.16
C SER A 172 7.96 -30.62 -4.58
N ASN A 173 7.32 -29.46 -4.68
CA ASN A 173 7.92 -28.17 -5.05
C ASN A 173 7.69 -27.16 -3.92
N SER A 174 8.54 -26.13 -3.85
CA SER A 174 8.38 -25.02 -2.90
C SER A 174 8.67 -23.70 -3.61
N THR A 175 7.84 -22.68 -3.36
CA THR A 175 8.03 -21.35 -3.95
C THR A 175 7.62 -20.27 -2.95
N SER A 176 8.41 -19.21 -2.86
CA SER A 176 8.09 -18.04 -2.04
C SER A 176 7.02 -17.19 -2.72
N LEU A 177 5.86 -17.05 -2.09
CA LEU A 177 4.75 -16.24 -2.57
C LEU A 177 4.47 -15.08 -1.62
N GLY A 178 4.10 -13.95 -2.19
CA GLY A 178 3.69 -12.77 -1.44
C GLY A 178 2.41 -13.05 -0.66
N ARG A 179 2.37 -12.60 0.59
CA ARG A 179 1.21 -12.59 1.47
C ARG A 179 1.01 -11.18 2.02
N ARG A 180 -0.24 -10.82 2.26
CA ARG A 180 -0.56 -9.56 2.93
C ARG A 180 -0.33 -9.78 4.43
N GLN A 181 0.39 -8.87 5.08
CA GLN A 181 0.64 -8.94 6.50
C GLN A 181 1.02 -7.54 6.97
N SER A 182 0.19 -6.89 7.79
CA SER A 182 0.68 -5.73 8.52
C SER A 182 1.75 -6.18 9.50
N ASP A 183 2.80 -5.37 9.70
CA ASP A 183 3.73 -5.63 10.79
C ASP A 183 2.93 -5.62 12.11
N GLN A 184 3.10 -6.66 12.94
CA GLN A 184 2.98 -6.43 14.39
C GLN A 184 3.99 -5.33 14.67
N PHE A 185 3.67 -4.29 15.44
CA PHE A 185 4.64 -3.25 15.77
C PHE A 185 5.92 -3.89 16.33
N GLN A 186 6.86 -4.21 15.44
CA GLN A 186 8.25 -4.39 15.75
C GLN A 186 8.75 -2.98 15.67
N THR A 187 8.79 -2.36 16.85
CA THR A 187 9.61 -1.19 17.10
C THR A 187 10.80 -1.19 16.16
N VAL A 188 10.85 -0.23 15.24
CA VAL A 188 12.04 0.05 14.43
C VAL A 188 13.09 0.58 15.42
N THR A 189 13.68 -0.32 16.20
CA THR A 189 14.54 0.01 17.35
C THR A 189 15.98 0.30 16.92
N SER A 190 16.28 0.56 15.63
CA SER A 190 17.68 0.81 15.28
C SER A 190 18.01 1.75 14.12
N LYS A 191 17.06 2.45 13.46
CA LYS A 191 17.44 3.32 12.33
C LYS A 191 16.81 4.71 12.19
N THR A 192 16.20 5.28 13.24
CA THR A 192 15.68 6.66 13.15
C THR A 192 16.12 7.53 14.33
N THR A 193 17.42 7.82 14.43
CA THR A 193 17.95 8.89 15.28
C THR A 193 17.84 10.28 14.62
N MET A 194 16.80 10.53 13.81
CA MET A 194 16.61 11.83 13.15
C MET A 194 15.49 12.68 13.77
N PHE A 195 14.62 12.09 14.60
CA PHE A 195 13.58 12.81 15.35
C PHE A 195 13.64 12.35 16.80
N GLY A 196 13.69 13.30 17.74
CA GLY A 196 13.65 12.98 19.17
C GLY A 196 12.39 12.18 19.52
N PRO A 197 12.37 11.43 20.63
CA PRO A 197 11.21 10.64 21.03
C PRO A 197 10.04 11.57 21.31
N SER A 198 9.13 11.72 20.35
CA SER A 198 7.85 12.38 20.58
C SER A 198 7.00 11.49 21.50
N LEU A 199 6.12 12.07 22.30
CA LEU A 199 5.16 11.31 23.13
C LEU A 199 4.33 10.31 22.30
N PHE A 200 4.12 10.61 21.01
CA PHE A 200 3.44 9.72 20.07
C PHE A 200 4.32 8.53 19.67
N GLN A 201 5.61 8.76 19.46
CA GLN A 201 6.60 7.72 19.18
C GLN A 201 6.78 6.81 20.41
N THR A 202 6.83 7.36 21.61
CA THR A 202 6.93 6.58 22.86
C THR A 202 5.70 5.67 23.08
N ALA A 203 4.50 6.13 22.73
CA ALA A 203 3.28 5.31 22.81
C ALA A 203 3.24 4.18 21.76
N LEU A 204 3.85 4.41 20.59
CA LEU A 204 4.01 3.40 19.53
C LEU A 204 5.15 2.43 19.85
N ASP A 205 6.21 2.91 20.50
CA ASP A 205 7.41 2.15 20.82
C ASP A 205 7.25 1.23 22.05
N GLN A 206 6.31 1.55 22.95
CA GLN A 206 6.01 0.69 24.11
C GLN A 206 5.11 -0.52 23.77
N GLY A 207 4.65 -0.63 22.52
CA GLY A 207 3.80 -1.73 22.04
C GLY A 207 4.58 -2.92 21.49
N SER A 208 5.48 -3.52 22.26
CA SER A 208 6.15 -4.77 21.87
C SER A 208 5.15 -5.94 21.89
N GLY A 209 4.63 -6.31 20.70
CA GLY A 209 4.04 -7.64 20.47
C GLY A 209 2.51 -7.75 20.37
N GLY A 210 1.75 -6.66 20.29
CA GLY A 210 0.29 -6.71 20.11
C GLY A 210 -0.21 -5.70 19.08
N GLY A 211 -1.11 -6.11 18.18
CA GLY A 211 -1.71 -5.22 17.19
C GLY A 211 -2.38 -4.01 17.84
N VAL A 212 -1.86 -2.81 17.54
CA VAL A 212 -2.38 -1.52 18.03
C VAL A 212 -3.60 -1.09 17.18
N LEU A 213 -4.63 -0.51 17.81
CA LEU A 213 -5.78 0.13 17.15
C LEU A 213 -5.30 1.14 16.09
N ARG A 214 -5.96 1.21 14.93
CA ARG A 214 -5.59 2.17 13.88
C ARG A 214 -5.89 3.60 14.34
N PRO A 215 -4.90 4.52 14.42
CA PRO A 215 -5.15 5.89 14.85
C PRO A 215 -6.21 6.61 14.01
N GLU A 216 -6.27 6.32 12.70
CA GLU A 216 -7.24 6.91 11.77
C GLU A 216 -8.67 6.35 11.89
N SER A 217 -8.85 5.26 12.63
CA SER A 217 -10.15 4.58 12.81
C SER A 217 -10.31 4.06 14.23
N TYR A 218 -9.74 4.76 15.22
CA TYR A 218 -9.61 4.26 16.59
C TYR A 218 -10.97 3.89 17.19
N SER A 219 -11.98 4.75 17.03
CA SER A 219 -13.33 4.51 17.53
C SER A 219 -13.98 3.28 16.89
N ASP A 220 -13.79 3.09 15.59
CA ASP A 220 -14.42 2.00 14.84
C ASP A 220 -13.75 0.66 15.17
N ASP A 221 -12.42 0.64 15.26
CA ASP A 221 -11.65 -0.54 15.69
C ASP A 221 -11.98 -0.89 17.16
N TYR A 222 -12.17 0.13 18.00
CA TYR A 222 -12.58 -0.03 19.40
C TYR A 222 -14.01 -0.58 19.54
N ILE A 223 -14.96 -0.06 18.77
CA ILE A 223 -16.35 -0.53 18.77
C ILE A 223 -16.45 -1.94 18.21
N THR A 224 -15.73 -2.24 17.13
CA THR A 224 -15.65 -3.60 16.55
C THR A 224 -15.11 -4.61 17.57
N PHE A 225 -14.12 -4.19 18.37
CA PHE A 225 -13.61 -4.99 19.49
C PHE A 225 -14.67 -5.17 20.59
N LYS A 226 -15.24 -4.06 21.10
CA LYS A 226 -16.18 -4.08 22.23
C LYS A 226 -17.45 -4.89 21.94
N THR A 227 -17.94 -4.85 20.70
CA THR A 227 -19.13 -5.60 20.26
C THR A 227 -18.89 -7.11 20.18
N GLN A 228 -17.64 -7.55 20.01
CA GLN A 228 -17.26 -8.97 20.00
C GLN A 228 -16.82 -9.48 21.38
N PHE A 229 -16.32 -8.59 22.24
CA PHE A 229 -15.81 -8.91 23.58
C PHE A 229 -16.45 -7.99 24.63
N ALA A 230 -17.75 -8.20 24.87
CA ALA A 230 -18.58 -7.37 25.75
C ALA A 230 -18.11 -7.27 27.22
N SER A 231 -17.12 -8.08 27.64
CA SER A 231 -16.62 -8.16 29.01
C SER A 231 -15.29 -7.42 29.26
N VAL A 232 -14.72 -6.72 28.28
CA VAL A 232 -13.45 -5.99 28.42
C VAL A 232 -13.71 -4.48 28.40
N ASP A 233 -13.72 -3.86 29.58
CA ASP A 233 -13.85 -2.41 29.73
C ASP A 233 -12.45 -1.76 29.81
N LEU A 234 -12.00 -1.22 28.69
CA LEU A 234 -10.67 -0.61 28.53
C LEU A 234 -10.56 0.77 29.19
N PHE A 235 -11.67 1.38 29.62
CA PHE A 235 -11.68 2.75 30.18
C PHE A 235 -11.72 2.81 31.71
N THR A 236 -11.98 1.70 32.41
CA THR A 236 -12.16 1.70 33.88
C THR A 236 -11.11 0.94 34.66
N THR A 237 -10.19 0.23 33.98
CA THR A 237 -9.09 -0.45 34.65
C THR A 237 -7.79 0.25 34.28
N ALA A 238 -7.16 0.93 35.25
CA ALA A 238 -5.74 1.25 35.14
C ALA A 238 -5.00 -0.08 35.03
N ILE A 239 -4.67 -0.50 33.80
CA ILE A 239 -3.93 -1.73 33.55
C ILE A 239 -2.47 -1.42 33.95
N PRO A 240 -1.94 -2.06 35.02
CA PRO A 240 -0.53 -1.92 35.34
C PRO A 240 0.28 -2.41 34.13
N THR A 241 1.32 -1.66 33.76
CA THR A 241 2.21 -1.93 32.62
C THR A 241 2.75 -3.35 32.56
N ASP A 242 2.78 -4.03 33.70
CA ASP A 242 3.35 -5.36 33.87
C ASP A 242 2.42 -6.48 33.35
N ASN A 243 1.12 -6.20 33.10
CA ASN A 243 0.15 -7.19 32.60
C ASN A 243 -0.12 -7.13 31.09
N LEU A 244 0.47 -6.18 30.35
CA LEU A 244 0.49 -6.25 28.87
C LEU A 244 1.37 -7.40 28.35
N TYR A 245 2.34 -7.83 29.15
CA TYR A 245 3.28 -8.91 28.82
C TYR A 245 2.67 -10.32 28.91
N ALA A 246 1.69 -10.55 29.79
CA ALA A 246 1.10 -11.88 29.96
C ALA A 246 0.10 -12.26 28.83
N ALA A 247 -0.46 -11.28 28.12
CA ALA A 247 -1.37 -11.54 26.99
C ALA A 247 -0.62 -11.78 25.66
N THR A 248 0.63 -11.31 25.54
CA THR A 248 1.47 -11.45 24.34
C THR A 248 2.18 -12.80 24.28
N GLU A 249 2.47 -13.45 25.41
CA GLU A 249 3.11 -14.78 25.44
C GLU A 249 2.20 -15.94 25.00
N ALA A 250 0.88 -15.73 24.95
CA ALA A 250 -0.08 -16.80 24.67
C ALA A 250 -0.76 -16.74 23.29
N GLY A 251 -0.29 -15.90 22.34
CA GLY A 251 -0.88 -15.85 20.99
C GLY A 251 -2.38 -15.51 21.01
N THR A 252 -2.81 -14.65 21.93
CA THR A 252 -4.22 -14.42 22.20
C THR A 252 -4.89 -13.65 21.05
N PHE A 253 -6.09 -14.14 20.70
CA PHE A 253 -7.00 -13.73 19.63
C PHE A 253 -7.13 -12.22 19.31
N PRO A 254 -7.04 -11.26 20.27
CA PRO A 254 -7.16 -9.83 19.96
C PRO A 254 -6.09 -9.30 19.01
N SER A 255 -4.84 -9.76 19.15
CA SER A 255 -3.71 -9.35 18.29
C SER A 255 -3.87 -9.78 16.83
N ILE A 256 -4.50 -10.93 16.61
CA ILE A 256 -4.76 -11.53 15.29
C ILE A 256 -5.85 -10.73 14.55
N GLN A 257 -6.85 -10.24 15.28
CA GLN A 257 -7.96 -9.48 14.69
C GLN A 257 -7.52 -8.08 14.23
N TYR A 258 -6.76 -7.34 15.05
CA TYR A 258 -6.23 -6.04 14.65
C TYR A 258 -5.24 -6.14 13.49
N ALA A 259 -4.39 -7.17 13.49
CA ALA A 259 -3.52 -7.44 12.35
C ALA A 259 -4.34 -7.70 11.09
N SER A 260 -5.45 -8.44 11.18
CA SER A 260 -6.31 -8.72 10.02
C SER A 260 -7.04 -7.48 9.49
N LEU A 261 -7.46 -6.55 10.36
CA LEU A 261 -8.04 -5.26 9.94
C LEU A 261 -7.00 -4.37 9.24
N LYS A 262 -5.77 -4.30 9.77
CA LYS A 262 -4.66 -3.58 9.12
C LYS A 262 -4.28 -4.20 7.78
N THR A 263 -4.16 -5.53 7.72
CA THR A 263 -3.88 -6.28 6.49
C THR A 263 -4.99 -6.12 5.43
N ALA A 264 -6.25 -5.92 5.84
CA ALA A 264 -7.34 -5.61 4.91
C ALA A 264 -7.14 -4.27 4.22
N ASN A 265 -6.60 -3.28 4.95
CA ASN A 265 -6.23 -1.97 4.41
C ASN A 265 -5.08 -2.09 3.40
N GLU A 266 -4.05 -2.91 3.70
CA GLU A 266 -2.97 -3.19 2.73
C GLU A 266 -3.47 -3.81 1.42
N GLY A 267 -4.62 -4.47 1.47
CA GLY A 267 -5.20 -5.13 0.33
C GLY A 267 -5.92 -4.23 -0.66
N ALA A 268 -6.14 -2.96 -0.29
CA ALA A 268 -6.96 -1.97 -1.00
C ALA A 268 -8.42 -2.39 -1.31
N SER A 269 -8.82 -3.55 -0.83
CA SER A 269 -10.14 -4.17 -0.98
C SER A 269 -10.82 -4.21 0.39
N LEU A 270 -10.97 -3.03 1.01
CA LEU A 270 -11.53 -2.88 2.35
C LEU A 270 -12.84 -3.70 2.46
N PHE A 271 -12.81 -4.71 3.33
CA PHE A 271 -13.97 -5.49 3.78
C PHE A 271 -14.81 -6.21 2.70
N SER A 272 -14.19 -6.56 1.56
CA SER A 272 -14.87 -7.37 0.54
C SER A 272 -15.26 -8.77 1.06
N THR A 273 -16.36 -9.33 0.54
CA THR A 273 -16.82 -10.71 0.81
C THR A 273 -15.76 -11.77 0.55
N ALA A 274 -14.84 -11.50 -0.38
CA ALA A 274 -13.72 -12.37 -0.74
C ALA A 274 -12.67 -12.54 0.38
N LEU A 275 -12.70 -11.71 1.44
CA LEU A 275 -11.76 -11.75 2.57
C LEU A 275 -12.34 -12.44 3.83
N ARG A 276 -13.53 -13.05 3.72
CA ARG A 276 -14.28 -13.65 4.83
C ARG A 276 -13.94 -15.14 5.00
N ARG A 277 -13.94 -15.66 6.24
CA ARG A 277 -13.90 -17.12 6.52
C ARG A 277 -15.23 -17.84 6.25
N ARG A 278 -16.37 -17.14 6.24
CA ARG A 278 -17.70 -17.65 5.88
C ARG A 278 -18.51 -16.59 5.14
N ALA A 279 -19.18 -16.99 4.06
CA ALA A 279 -20.23 -16.18 3.45
C ALA A 279 -21.43 -16.15 4.42
N VAL A 280 -21.90 -14.95 4.75
CA VAL A 280 -23.22 -14.72 5.36
C VAL A 280 -23.91 -13.71 4.45
N ASP A 281 -25.11 -14.05 4.01
CA ASP A 281 -25.93 -13.23 3.12
C ASP A 281 -26.26 -11.89 3.77
N VAL A 282 -25.91 -10.79 3.10
CA VAL A 282 -26.26 -9.42 3.54
C VAL A 282 -27.44 -8.95 2.68
N PRO A 283 -28.56 -8.51 3.27
CA PRO A 283 -29.71 -8.01 2.51
C PRO A 283 -29.35 -6.77 1.69
N THR A 284 -29.75 -6.75 0.42
CA THR A 284 -29.37 -5.77 -0.60
C THR A 284 -30.05 -4.40 -0.49
N SER A 285 -30.67 -4.06 0.64
CA SER A 285 -31.65 -2.97 0.70
C SER A 285 -31.14 -1.60 1.16
N ASN A 286 -29.89 -1.47 1.65
CA ASN A 286 -29.35 -0.14 2.00
C ASN A 286 -27.81 -0.06 2.01
N PRO A 287 -27.16 0.48 0.96
CA PRO A 287 -25.71 0.61 0.89
C PRO A 287 -25.10 1.77 1.71
N PHE A 288 -25.90 2.54 2.44
CA PHE A 288 -25.45 3.69 3.25
C PHE A 288 -25.90 3.64 4.72
N ALA A 289 -26.42 2.50 5.21
CA ALA A 289 -26.74 2.35 6.62
C ALA A 289 -25.46 2.21 7.47
N ALA A 290 -25.46 2.80 8.68
CA ALA A 290 -24.43 2.52 9.68
C ALA A 290 -24.38 1.02 9.99
N PHE A 291 -23.17 0.47 10.15
CA PHE A 291 -22.94 -0.96 10.38
C PHE A 291 -23.77 -1.46 11.58
N THR A 292 -24.61 -2.46 11.34
CA THR A 292 -25.37 -3.19 12.36
C THR A 292 -24.45 -4.09 13.19
N ASP A 293 -24.85 -4.48 14.41
CA ASP A 293 -24.09 -5.41 15.28
C ASP A 293 -23.74 -6.74 14.58
N THR A 294 -24.55 -7.16 13.61
CA THR A 294 -24.29 -8.34 12.77
C THR A 294 -23.13 -8.11 11.80
N GLU A 295 -22.99 -6.91 11.24
CA GLU A 295 -21.89 -6.54 10.34
C GLU A 295 -20.57 -6.35 11.10
N LEU A 296 -20.61 -5.86 12.34
CA LEU A 296 -19.43 -5.78 13.22
C LEU A 296 -18.91 -7.18 13.61
N LYS A 297 -19.80 -8.14 13.88
CA LYS A 297 -19.44 -9.56 14.08
C LYS A 297 -18.83 -10.20 12.82
N VAL A 298 -19.19 -9.72 11.63
CA VAL A 298 -18.64 -10.20 10.34
C VAL A 298 -17.21 -9.69 10.12
N LEU A 299 -16.90 -8.44 10.50
CA LEU A 299 -15.53 -7.88 10.44
C LEU A 299 -14.54 -8.64 11.31
N GLY A 300 -14.98 -9.15 12.46
CA GLY A 300 -14.18 -9.96 13.37
C GLY A 300 -13.81 -11.37 12.88
N SER A 301 -14.30 -11.80 11.72
CA SER A 301 -14.02 -13.11 11.11
C SER A 301 -12.96 -13.09 10.00
N ILE A 302 -12.43 -11.91 9.67
CA ILE A 302 -11.45 -11.68 8.60
C ILE A 302 -10.11 -12.29 9.02
N ASN A 303 -9.52 -13.15 8.17
CA ASN A 303 -8.20 -13.75 8.39
C ASN A 303 -7.35 -13.72 7.13
N ILE A 304 -6.89 -12.52 6.76
CA ILE A 304 -6.15 -12.29 5.51
C ILE A 304 -4.70 -12.78 5.63
N ASN A 305 -4.16 -12.82 6.84
CA ASN A 305 -2.78 -13.27 7.11
C ASN A 305 -2.53 -14.74 6.69
N SER A 306 -3.60 -15.53 6.49
CA SER A 306 -3.54 -16.92 6.03
C SER A 306 -3.83 -17.12 4.54
N THR A 307 -3.99 -16.05 3.76
CA THR A 307 -4.41 -16.12 2.36
C THR A 307 -3.31 -15.67 1.42
N ILE A 308 -3.00 -16.51 0.42
CA ILE A 308 -2.16 -16.11 -0.71
C ILE A 308 -3.02 -15.36 -1.71
N ALA A 309 -2.80 -14.06 -1.83
CA ALA A 309 -3.60 -13.21 -2.69
C ALA A 309 -3.08 -13.28 -4.14
N VAL A 310 -3.93 -13.72 -5.07
CA VAL A 310 -3.60 -13.80 -6.50
C VAL A 310 -3.20 -12.44 -7.05
N ASN A 311 -3.95 -11.39 -6.70
CA ASN A 311 -3.67 -10.03 -7.16
C ASN A 311 -2.29 -9.52 -6.73
N LEU A 312 -1.89 -9.72 -5.46
CA LEU A 312 -0.57 -9.34 -4.97
C LEU A 312 0.54 -10.06 -5.76
N ASN A 313 0.40 -11.37 -5.94
CA ASN A 313 1.42 -12.15 -6.64
C ASN A 313 1.45 -11.87 -8.15
N SER A 314 0.33 -11.51 -8.77
CA SER A 314 0.29 -11.00 -10.14
C SER A 314 1.01 -9.66 -10.28
N ILE A 315 0.92 -8.78 -9.28
CA ILE A 315 1.69 -7.53 -9.25
C ILE A 315 3.18 -7.83 -9.03
N MET A 316 3.53 -8.69 -8.09
CA MET A 316 4.93 -9.10 -7.85
C MET A 316 5.58 -9.73 -9.09
N TYR A 317 4.84 -10.52 -9.87
CA TYR A 317 5.28 -11.02 -11.17
C TYR A 317 5.66 -9.88 -12.14
N GLN A 318 4.82 -8.85 -12.21
CA GLN A 318 5.10 -7.66 -13.03
C GLN A 318 6.30 -6.88 -12.49
N VAL A 319 6.40 -6.69 -11.18
CA VAL A 319 7.55 -6.02 -10.54
C VAL A 319 8.86 -6.72 -10.89
N GLU A 320 8.92 -8.05 -10.74
CA GLU A 320 10.10 -8.87 -11.08
C GLU A 320 10.47 -8.73 -12.57
N THR A 321 9.47 -8.77 -13.45
CA THR A 321 9.66 -8.60 -14.90
C THR A 321 10.19 -7.19 -15.24
N ILE A 322 9.64 -6.15 -14.60
CA ILE A 322 10.05 -4.76 -14.81
C ILE A 322 11.47 -4.53 -14.33
N ILE A 323 11.83 -5.02 -13.14
CA ILE A 323 13.19 -4.91 -12.60
C ILE A 323 14.18 -5.60 -13.54
N ALA A 324 13.87 -6.80 -14.04
CA ALA A 324 14.72 -7.47 -15.03
C ALA A 324 14.90 -6.64 -16.30
N ASN A 325 13.81 -6.10 -16.84
CA ASN A 325 13.85 -5.32 -18.08
C ASN A 325 14.59 -4.00 -17.92
N PHE A 326 14.40 -3.28 -16.82
CA PHE A 326 15.17 -2.07 -16.52
C PHE A 326 16.65 -2.36 -16.26
N THR A 327 16.95 -3.47 -15.60
CA THR A 327 18.34 -3.90 -15.41
C THR A 327 19.00 -4.17 -16.77
N ALA A 328 18.35 -4.92 -17.66
CA ALA A 328 18.86 -5.17 -19.00
C ALA A 328 19.00 -3.87 -19.81
N LEU A 329 17.99 -2.99 -19.75
CA LEU A 329 17.95 -1.70 -20.44
C LEU A 329 19.15 -0.82 -20.06
N LEU A 330 19.46 -0.70 -18.76
CA LEU A 330 20.61 0.07 -18.28
C LEU A 330 21.96 -0.59 -18.58
N ASN A 331 21.96 -1.86 -18.98
CA ASN A 331 23.14 -2.62 -19.42
C ASN A 331 23.17 -2.79 -20.95
N ASN A 332 22.68 -1.80 -21.71
CA ASN A 332 22.64 -1.81 -23.19
C ASN A 332 21.92 -3.03 -23.78
N GLY A 333 20.88 -3.52 -23.10
CA GLY A 333 20.14 -4.72 -23.50
C GLY A 333 20.82 -6.04 -23.14
N THR A 334 21.95 -6.02 -22.42
CA THR A 334 22.67 -7.22 -22.03
C THR A 334 21.91 -7.98 -20.93
N GLU A 335 21.73 -9.28 -21.13
CA GLU A 335 21.16 -10.16 -20.13
C GLU A 335 22.20 -10.48 -19.04
N THR A 336 22.14 -9.77 -17.93
CA THR A 336 23.02 -10.04 -16.78
C THR A 336 22.48 -11.21 -15.95
N ALA A 337 23.32 -11.76 -15.07
CA ALA A 337 22.89 -12.78 -14.11
C ALA A 337 21.74 -12.29 -13.21
N GLU A 338 21.70 -10.99 -12.90
CA GLU A 338 20.62 -10.37 -12.15
C GLU A 338 19.31 -10.37 -12.95
N CYS A 339 19.34 -10.00 -14.25
CA CYS A 339 18.18 -10.07 -15.14
C CYS A 339 17.61 -11.50 -15.19
N ALA A 340 18.50 -12.48 -15.41
CA ALA A 340 18.12 -13.89 -15.49
C ALA A 340 17.48 -14.38 -14.18
N ASN A 341 18.01 -13.95 -13.03
CA ASN A 341 17.45 -14.29 -11.72
C ASN A 341 16.02 -13.75 -11.55
N TYR A 342 15.79 -12.47 -11.82
CA TYR A 342 14.45 -11.87 -11.71
C TYR A 342 13.45 -12.51 -12.69
N ARG A 343 13.85 -12.81 -13.93
CA ARG A 343 12.99 -13.52 -14.90
C ARG A 343 12.65 -14.93 -14.48
N ARG A 344 13.63 -15.68 -13.94
CA ARG A 344 13.40 -17.01 -13.39
C ARG A 344 12.36 -16.95 -12.27
N ARG A 345 12.53 -16.03 -11.32
CA ARG A 345 11.59 -15.83 -10.21
C ARG A 345 10.18 -15.46 -10.68
N ALA A 346 10.05 -14.56 -11.65
CA ALA A 346 8.77 -14.22 -12.27
C ALA A 346 8.11 -15.46 -12.90
N SER A 347 8.88 -16.25 -13.66
CA SER A 347 8.38 -17.49 -14.26
C SER A 347 7.92 -18.51 -13.22
N GLU A 348 8.70 -18.71 -12.15
CA GLU A 348 8.35 -19.60 -11.03
C GLU A 348 7.06 -19.14 -10.33
N ARG A 349 6.94 -17.83 -10.04
CA ARG A 349 5.74 -17.24 -9.43
C ARG A 349 4.51 -17.44 -10.32
N ARG A 350 4.61 -17.12 -11.61
CA ARG A 350 3.52 -17.31 -12.58
C ARG A 350 3.08 -18.77 -12.63
N GLN A 351 4.02 -19.70 -12.75
CA GLN A 351 3.69 -21.12 -12.84
C GLN A 351 3.03 -21.62 -11.55
N THR A 352 3.55 -21.20 -10.40
CA THR A 352 2.97 -21.56 -9.10
C THR A 352 1.54 -21.05 -8.96
N LEU A 353 1.25 -19.83 -9.42
CA LEU A 353 -0.12 -19.29 -9.41
C LEU A 353 -1.06 -20.09 -10.33
N LEU A 354 -0.59 -20.50 -11.51
CA LEU A 354 -1.38 -21.37 -12.40
C LEU A 354 -1.63 -22.75 -11.79
N ASP A 355 -0.69 -23.27 -11.00
CA ASP A 355 -0.85 -24.59 -10.37
C ASP A 355 -1.77 -24.53 -9.13
N LEU A 356 -1.76 -23.42 -8.38
CA LEU A 356 -2.46 -23.28 -7.10
C LEU A 356 -3.80 -22.55 -7.15
N ALA A 357 -3.94 -21.56 -8.05
CA ALA A 357 -5.04 -20.60 -8.01
C ALA A 357 -5.87 -20.57 -9.31
N TYR A 358 -5.45 -21.27 -10.36
CA TYR A 358 -6.24 -21.42 -11.58
C TYR A 358 -7.06 -22.71 -11.52
N ASN A 359 -8.35 -22.60 -11.78
CA ASN A 359 -9.24 -23.74 -11.86
C ASN A 359 -9.73 -23.91 -13.31
N PRO A 360 -9.23 -24.89 -14.07
CA PRO A 360 -9.62 -25.10 -15.47
C PRO A 360 -11.12 -25.32 -15.68
N SER A 361 -11.84 -25.78 -14.65
CA SER A 361 -13.29 -26.03 -14.75
C SER A 361 -14.15 -24.76 -14.65
N THR A 362 -13.65 -23.71 -13.99
CA THR A 362 -14.37 -22.44 -13.82
C THR A 362 -13.82 -21.31 -14.69
N GLY A 363 -12.66 -21.52 -15.31
CA GLY A 363 -11.82 -20.43 -15.82
C GLY A 363 -11.15 -19.68 -14.67
#